data_AF-A0A0P9CR92-F1
#
_entry.id   AF-A0A0P9CR92-F1
#
_cell.length_a   1.000
_cell.length_b   1.000
_cell.length_c   1.000
_cell.angle_alpha   90.00
_cell.angle_beta   90.00
_cell.angle_gamma   90.00
#
_symmetry.space_group_name_H-M   'P 1'
#
loop_
_entity.id
_entity.type
_entity.pdbx_description
1 polymer ?
#
loop_
_entity_poly.entity_id
_entity_poly.type
_entity_poly.pdbx_seq_one_letter_code
_entity_poly.pdbx_strand_id
1 'polypeptide(L)'
;ILNNQPGSAPGMGVGSVSPTIPALSMTQSDGDAIKTALGNGAVTATLQRSTAPDLDGSLDSEIVIHEYAHGISNRLTGGPQNSSCMGNKETGSEGWSDFMALALTPHPGDTRSTDRALGAYATAALGSLRRYPYSTSLATNPLTYGALALPGSNNQIGEVH
;
A
#
# COMPACT_ATOMS: atom_id res chain seq x y z
N ILE A 1 -21.06 -5.09 -2.42
CA ILE A 1 -20.51 -6.08 -1.46
C ILE A 1 -20.38 -5.36 -0.12
N LEU A 2 -21.00 -5.92 0.92
CA LEU A 2 -20.97 -5.34 2.27
C LEU A 2 -19.83 -5.97 3.05
N ASN A 3 -19.02 -5.15 3.72
CA ASN A 3 -18.06 -5.67 4.68
C ASN A 3 -18.81 -6.33 5.85
N ASN A 4 -18.32 -7.50 6.30
CA ASN A 4 -18.89 -8.22 7.44
C ASN A 4 -18.20 -7.88 8.77
N GLN A 5 -17.20 -7.01 8.75
CA GLN A 5 -16.49 -6.48 9.92
C GLN A 5 -16.45 -4.95 9.89
N PRO A 6 -16.30 -4.28 11.05
CA PRO A 6 -16.08 -2.84 11.11
C PRO A 6 -14.80 -2.42 10.37
N GLY A 7 -14.80 -1.21 9.81
CA GLY A 7 -13.63 -0.61 9.16
C GLY A 7 -13.82 -0.35 7.67
N SER A 8 -12.69 -0.08 6.99
CA SER A 8 -12.66 0.27 5.57
C SER A 8 -13.33 -0.78 4.69
N ALA A 9 -13.90 -0.34 3.58
CA ALA A 9 -14.44 -1.24 2.58
C ALA A 9 -13.32 -2.17 2.05
N PRO A 10 -13.55 -3.49 1.94
CA PRO A 10 -12.54 -4.40 1.40
C PRO A 10 -12.26 -4.09 -0.07
N GLY A 11 -11.00 -4.19 -0.46
CA GLY A 11 -10.60 -4.10 -1.87
C GLY A 11 -11.33 -5.16 -2.70
N MET A 12 -11.85 -4.77 -3.86
CA MET A 12 -12.43 -5.71 -4.81
C MET A 12 -11.34 -6.16 -5.77
N GLY A 13 -10.90 -7.40 -5.62
CA GLY A 13 -10.02 -8.01 -6.62
C GLY A 13 -10.75 -8.18 -7.95
N VAL A 14 -10.06 -7.91 -9.05
CA VAL A 14 -10.49 -8.39 -10.36
C VAL A 14 -10.02 -9.83 -10.51
N GLY A 15 -10.95 -10.78 -10.46
CA GLY A 15 -10.62 -12.16 -10.83
C GLY A 15 -10.26 -12.26 -12.31
N SER A 16 -9.92 -13.46 -12.78
CA SER A 16 -9.59 -13.74 -14.19
C SER A 16 -10.76 -13.53 -15.18
N VAL A 17 -11.90 -13.07 -14.70
CA VAL A 17 -13.11 -12.79 -15.47
C VAL A 17 -13.56 -11.36 -15.22
N SER A 18 -13.87 -10.64 -16.30
CA SER A 18 -14.48 -9.32 -16.20
C SER A 18 -15.89 -9.45 -15.63
N PRO A 19 -16.20 -8.83 -14.48
CA PRO A 19 -17.55 -8.88 -13.92
C PRO A 19 -18.53 -8.18 -14.87
N THR A 20 -19.61 -8.86 -15.21
CA THR A 20 -20.69 -8.32 -16.07
C THR A 20 -21.73 -7.51 -15.29
N ILE A 21 -21.67 -7.58 -13.95
CA ILE A 21 -22.53 -6.82 -13.04
C ILE A 21 -21.64 -5.80 -12.32
N PRO A 22 -21.93 -4.49 -12.42
CA PRO A 22 -21.23 -3.48 -11.64
C PRO A 22 -21.34 -3.78 -10.15
N ALA A 23 -20.20 -3.91 -9.48
CA ALA A 23 -20.14 -4.11 -8.04
C ALA A 23 -19.45 -2.92 -7.38
N LEU A 24 -19.92 -2.53 -6.19
CA LEU A 24 -19.26 -1.58 -5.30
C LEU A 24 -19.05 -2.26 -3.96
N SER A 25 -17.85 -2.13 -3.40
CA SER A 25 -17.56 -2.53 -2.01
C SER A 25 -17.79 -1.34 -1.09
N MET A 26 -18.36 -1.59 0.08
CA MET A 26 -18.65 -0.55 1.08
C MET A 26 -18.37 -1.03 2.50
N THR A 27 -18.29 -0.08 3.42
CA THR A 27 -18.09 -0.34 4.85
C THR A 27 -19.28 -1.11 5.44
N GLN A 28 -19.07 -1.76 6.60
CA GLN A 28 -20.17 -2.40 7.33
C GLN A 28 -21.21 -1.37 7.76
N SER A 29 -20.80 -0.18 8.20
CA SER A 29 -21.69 0.88 8.66
C SER A 29 -22.61 1.40 7.56
N ASP A 30 -22.08 1.65 6.36
CA ASP A 30 -22.90 2.09 5.23
C ASP A 30 -23.84 0.97 4.77
N GLY A 31 -23.35 -0.27 4.78
CA GLY A 31 -24.13 -1.46 4.47
C GLY A 31 -25.32 -1.66 5.40
N ASP A 32 -25.11 -1.51 6.70
CA ASP A 32 -26.15 -1.66 7.70
C ASP A 32 -27.16 -0.51 7.64
N ALA A 33 -26.73 0.72 7.35
CA ALA A 33 -27.64 1.84 7.09
C ALA A 33 -28.57 1.55 5.89
N ILE A 34 -28.03 0.99 4.80
CA ILE A 34 -28.83 0.58 3.64
C ILE A 34 -29.79 -0.55 3.98
N LYS A 35 -29.36 -1.56 4.75
CA LYS A 35 -30.26 -2.65 5.21
C LYS A 35 -31.43 -2.11 6.04
N THR A 36 -31.15 -1.19 6.96
CA THR A 36 -32.20 -0.55 7.76
C THR A 36 -33.17 0.23 6.88
N ALA A 37 -32.68 0.99 5.90
CA ALA A 37 -33.51 1.73 4.97
C ALA A 37 -34.39 0.80 4.11
N LEU A 38 -33.85 -0.33 3.65
CA LEU A 38 -34.60 -1.35 2.89
C LEU A 38 -35.71 -1.99 3.73
N GLY A 39 -35.51 -2.13 5.04
CA GLY A 39 -36.57 -2.57 5.97
C GLY A 39 -37.76 -1.62 6.06
N ASN A 40 -37.56 -0.34 5.71
CA ASN A 40 -38.58 0.71 5.78
C ASN A 40 -39.25 1.02 4.42
N GLY A 41 -38.80 0.39 3.33
CA GLY A 41 -39.36 0.60 2.00
C GLY A 41 -38.32 0.56 0.88
N ALA A 42 -38.73 0.98 -0.31
CA ALA A 42 -37.84 1.04 -1.46
C ALA A 42 -36.73 2.08 -1.23
N VAL A 43 -35.49 1.70 -1.50
CA VAL A 43 -34.32 2.59 -1.44
C VAL A 43 -33.84 2.86 -2.86
N THR A 44 -33.71 4.14 -3.21
CA THR A 44 -33.06 4.57 -4.46
C THR A 44 -31.61 4.91 -4.17
N ALA A 45 -30.68 4.27 -4.88
CA ALA A 45 -29.24 4.51 -4.77
C ALA A 45 -28.66 4.93 -6.13
N THR A 46 -27.68 5.82 -6.10
CA THR A 46 -26.91 6.21 -7.29
C THR A 46 -25.46 5.75 -7.12
N LEU A 47 -24.96 5.00 -8.10
CA LEU A 47 -23.55 4.63 -8.18
C LEU A 47 -22.83 5.75 -8.94
N GLN A 48 -21.98 6.48 -8.25
CA GLN A 48 -21.12 7.48 -8.86
C GLN A 48 -19.67 6.99 -8.85
N ARG A 49 -19.06 6.92 -10.04
CA ARG A 49 -17.63 6.73 -10.18
C ARG A 49 -16.95 8.09 -10.15
N SER A 50 -15.80 8.18 -9.47
CA SER A 50 -14.95 9.37 -9.57
C SER A 50 -14.57 9.60 -11.04
N THR A 51 -14.59 10.86 -11.49
CA THR A 51 -14.13 11.22 -12.84
C THR A 51 -12.61 11.27 -12.94
N ALA A 52 -11.91 11.25 -11.81
CA ALA A 52 -10.47 11.07 -11.80
C ALA A 52 -10.13 9.68 -12.38
N PRO A 53 -9.11 9.58 -13.25
CA PRO A 53 -8.68 8.29 -13.77
C PRO A 53 -8.20 7.39 -12.61
N ASP A 54 -8.49 6.10 -12.72
CA ASP A 54 -7.87 5.12 -11.82
C ASP A 54 -6.37 5.08 -12.14
N LEU A 55 -5.53 5.19 -11.11
CA LEU A 55 -4.08 5.13 -11.24
C LEU A 55 -3.65 3.66 -11.07
N ASP A 56 -2.99 3.13 -12.09
CA ASP A 56 -2.53 1.73 -12.12
C ASP A 56 -1.13 1.63 -11.50
N GLY A 57 -0.99 0.85 -10.42
CA GLY A 57 0.30 0.60 -9.76
C GLY A 57 1.35 -0.02 -10.68
N SER A 58 0.95 -0.71 -11.75
CA SER A 58 1.86 -1.26 -12.75
C SER A 58 2.58 -0.19 -13.57
N LEU A 59 2.06 1.05 -13.57
CA LEU A 59 2.69 2.20 -14.20
C LEU A 59 3.57 2.99 -13.22
N ASP A 60 3.58 2.62 -11.94
CA ASP A 60 4.47 3.18 -10.93
C ASP A 60 5.75 2.33 -10.86
N SER A 61 6.85 2.88 -11.37
CA SER A 61 8.12 2.15 -11.42
C SER A 61 8.65 1.79 -10.04
N GLU A 62 8.37 2.60 -9.01
CA GLU A 62 8.83 2.31 -7.65
C GLU A 62 8.11 1.08 -7.08
N ILE A 63 6.81 0.94 -7.35
CA ILE A 63 6.03 -0.24 -6.94
C ILE A 63 6.54 -1.50 -7.65
N VAL A 64 6.74 -1.45 -8.96
CA VAL A 64 7.23 -2.61 -9.72
C VAL A 64 8.60 -3.07 -9.22
N ILE A 65 9.52 -2.13 -8.95
CA ILE A 65 10.84 -2.46 -8.42
C ILE A 65 10.76 -3.02 -7.00
N HIS A 66 9.90 -2.45 -6.15
CA HIS A 66 9.67 -2.93 -4.79
C HIS A 66 9.23 -4.41 -4.77
N GLU A 67 8.21 -4.76 -5.55
CA GLU A 67 7.71 -6.15 -5.60
C GLU A 67 8.78 -7.11 -6.15
N TYR A 68 9.57 -6.67 -7.13
CA TYR A 68 10.68 -7.47 -7.66
C TYR A 68 11.77 -7.67 -6.60
N ALA A 69 12.06 -6.65 -5.80
CA ALA A 69 13.09 -6.70 -4.76
C ALA A 69 12.74 -7.68 -3.63
N HIS A 70 11.46 -7.94 -3.34
CA HIS A 70 11.06 -9.06 -2.47
C HIS A 70 11.55 -10.40 -3.02
N GLY A 71 11.50 -10.59 -4.33
CA GLY A 71 11.99 -11.81 -4.98
C GLY A 71 13.51 -11.96 -4.90
N ILE A 72 14.24 -10.85 -4.85
CA ILE A 72 15.70 -10.82 -4.66
C ILE A 72 16.02 -11.14 -3.20
N SER A 73 15.46 -10.42 -2.24
CA SER A 73 15.76 -10.56 -0.81
C SER A 73 15.43 -11.96 -0.30
N ASN A 74 14.28 -12.54 -0.68
CA ASN A 74 13.90 -13.89 -0.30
C ASN A 74 14.81 -14.98 -0.87
N ARG A 75 15.41 -14.78 -2.06
CA ARG A 75 16.34 -15.77 -2.64
C ARG A 75 17.75 -15.66 -2.07
N LEU A 76 18.19 -14.46 -1.73
CA LEU A 76 19.53 -14.23 -1.20
C LEU A 76 19.61 -14.55 0.30
N THR A 77 18.53 -14.28 1.05
CA THR A 77 18.49 -14.51 2.49
C THR A 77 18.24 -15.98 2.79
N GLY A 78 19.23 -16.69 3.35
CA GLY A 78 19.11 -18.13 3.63
C GLY A 78 19.40 -19.05 2.45
N GLY A 79 19.70 -18.48 1.28
CA GLY A 79 20.09 -19.19 0.07
C GLY A 79 18.94 -19.50 -0.90
N PRO A 80 19.24 -19.78 -2.17
CA PRO A 80 18.25 -19.77 -3.27
C PRO A 80 17.16 -20.85 -3.18
N GLN A 81 17.36 -21.89 -2.37
CA GLN A 81 16.38 -22.96 -2.15
C GLN A 81 15.53 -22.76 -0.88
N ASN A 82 15.75 -21.67 -0.12
CA ASN A 82 15.08 -21.43 1.15
C ASN A 82 14.36 -20.07 1.15
N SER A 83 13.06 -20.09 0.87
CA SER A 83 12.22 -18.88 0.87
C SER A 83 11.60 -18.55 2.24
N SER A 84 12.01 -19.22 3.32
CA SER A 84 11.38 -19.09 4.64
C SER A 84 12.20 -18.26 5.63
N CYS A 85 13.32 -17.69 5.20
CA CYS A 85 14.25 -16.97 6.08
C CYS A 85 13.84 -15.54 6.43
N MET A 86 12.72 -15.05 5.88
CA MET A 86 12.21 -13.70 6.11
C MET A 86 10.80 -13.72 6.75
N GLY A 87 10.54 -14.69 7.63
CA GLY A 87 9.21 -14.87 8.24
C GLY A 87 9.01 -14.18 9.60
N ASN A 88 10.04 -13.54 10.18
CA ASN A 88 9.90 -12.82 11.45
C ASN A 88 9.23 -11.44 11.22
N LYS A 89 9.00 -10.65 12.28
CA LYS A 89 8.42 -9.31 12.13
C LYS A 89 9.44 -8.25 11.73
N GLU A 90 10.69 -8.40 12.18
CA GLU A 90 11.79 -7.47 11.90
C GLU A 90 12.61 -7.89 10.67
N THR A 91 11.97 -8.49 9.67
CA THR A 91 12.63 -8.74 8.38
C THR A 91 12.87 -7.40 7.67
N GLY A 92 14.04 -7.24 7.08
CA GLY A 92 14.34 -6.09 6.23
C GLY A 92 13.64 -6.10 4.86
N SER A 93 12.77 -7.08 4.54
CA SER A 93 12.22 -7.27 3.18
C SER A 93 11.56 -6.00 2.62
N GLU A 94 10.66 -5.38 3.39
CA GLU A 94 9.94 -4.17 2.97
C GLU A 94 10.89 -2.99 2.79
N GLY A 95 11.79 -2.76 3.75
CA GLY A 95 12.75 -1.65 3.71
C GLY A 95 13.80 -1.80 2.59
N TRP A 96 14.30 -3.02 2.36
CA TRP A 96 15.20 -3.29 1.24
C TRP A 96 14.51 -3.09 -0.11
N SER A 97 13.24 -3.48 -0.22
CA SER A 97 12.46 -3.25 -1.43
C SER A 97 12.26 -1.76 -1.70
N ASP A 98 11.95 -0.96 -0.68
CA ASP A 98 11.86 0.49 -0.80
C ASP A 98 13.20 1.13 -1.16
N PHE A 99 14.28 0.71 -0.49
CA PHE A 99 15.62 1.18 -0.77
C PHE A 99 16.00 0.92 -2.24
N MET A 100 15.75 -0.28 -2.75
CA MET A 100 16.04 -0.63 -4.15
C MET A 100 15.20 0.21 -5.12
N ALA A 101 13.91 0.43 -4.83
CA ALA A 101 13.04 1.30 -5.63
C ALA A 101 13.59 2.73 -5.71
N LEU A 102 13.98 3.30 -4.59
CA LEU A 102 14.50 4.67 -4.50
C LEU A 102 15.90 4.81 -5.13
N ALA A 103 16.77 3.84 -4.91
CA ALA A 103 18.13 3.83 -5.44
C ALA A 103 18.17 3.70 -6.97
N LEU A 104 17.15 3.09 -7.58
CA LEU A 104 17.05 2.87 -9.02
C LEU A 104 16.21 3.91 -9.76
N THR A 105 15.54 4.82 -9.05
CA THR A 105 14.71 5.87 -9.65
C THR A 105 15.15 7.31 -9.29
N PRO A 106 16.46 7.65 -9.22
CA PRO A 106 16.87 9.04 -9.03
C PRO A 106 16.52 9.89 -10.26
N HIS A 107 16.14 11.15 -10.03
CA HIS A 107 15.89 12.12 -11.09
C HIS A 107 17.06 13.11 -11.23
N PRO A 108 17.31 13.66 -12.43
CA PRO A 108 18.27 14.74 -12.60
C PRO A 108 17.96 15.92 -11.67
N GLY A 109 18.93 16.31 -10.85
CA GLY A 109 18.77 17.36 -9.84
C GLY A 109 18.44 16.86 -8.45
N ASP A 110 18.22 15.55 -8.26
CA ASP A 110 18.12 14.98 -6.91
C ASP A 110 19.42 15.22 -6.13
N THR A 111 19.27 15.62 -4.87
CA THR A 111 20.37 15.88 -3.95
C THR A 111 20.16 15.10 -2.65
N ARG A 112 21.12 15.19 -1.73
CA ARG A 112 20.97 14.66 -0.36
C ARG A 112 19.69 15.17 0.33
N SER A 113 19.26 16.39 0.02
CA SER A 113 18.11 17.04 0.63
C SER A 113 16.79 16.79 -0.12
N THR A 114 16.80 15.99 -1.19
CA THR A 114 15.57 15.61 -1.89
C THR A 114 14.83 14.55 -1.09
N ASP A 115 13.63 14.89 -0.64
CA ASP A 115 12.72 13.95 0.00
C ASP A 115 12.00 13.11 -1.06
N ARG A 116 11.83 11.81 -0.79
CA ARG A 116 11.25 10.86 -1.75
C ARG A 116 10.05 10.14 -1.15
N ALA A 117 8.88 10.35 -1.74
CA ALA A 117 7.66 9.65 -1.40
C ALA A 117 7.49 8.42 -2.28
N LEU A 118 7.40 7.24 -1.65
CA LEU A 118 7.30 5.97 -2.37
C LEU A 118 5.89 5.78 -2.96
N GLY A 119 5.82 5.43 -4.24
CA GLY A 119 4.59 5.05 -4.92
C GLY A 119 3.59 6.22 -5.08
N ALA A 120 4.11 7.44 -5.16
CA ALA A 120 3.32 8.66 -5.17
C ALA A 120 2.39 8.77 -6.39
N TYR A 121 2.75 8.14 -7.52
CA TYR A 121 1.87 8.11 -8.69
C TYR A 121 0.65 7.24 -8.41
N ALA A 122 0.83 5.97 -8.02
CA ALA A 122 -0.29 5.07 -7.80
C ALA A 122 -1.18 5.51 -6.61
N THR A 123 -0.60 6.27 -5.68
CA THR A 123 -1.27 6.73 -4.46
C THR A 123 -1.49 8.25 -4.43
N ALA A 124 -1.70 8.90 -5.57
CA ALA A 124 -1.78 10.36 -5.67
C ALA A 124 -2.71 11.04 -4.64
N ALA A 125 -3.80 10.38 -4.21
CA ALA A 125 -4.69 10.89 -3.17
C ALA A 125 -4.10 10.88 -1.74
N LEU A 126 -3.15 9.98 -1.48
CA LEU A 126 -2.43 9.83 -0.19
C LEU A 126 -1.05 10.52 -0.22
N GLY A 127 -0.46 10.66 -1.40
CA GLY A 127 0.86 11.26 -1.62
C GLY A 127 2.05 10.35 -1.29
N SER A 128 1.84 9.20 -0.64
CA SER A 128 2.86 8.19 -0.34
C SER A 128 2.22 6.89 0.17
N LEU A 129 2.90 5.76 -0.04
CA LEU A 129 2.60 4.48 0.61
C LEU A 129 3.19 4.34 2.03
N ARG A 130 3.97 5.33 2.48
CA ARG A 130 4.68 5.33 3.76
C ARG A 130 4.26 6.48 4.66
N ARG A 131 4.44 6.33 5.98
CA ARG A 131 4.06 7.37 6.97
C ARG A 131 4.84 8.66 6.82
N TYR A 132 6.10 8.57 6.39
CA TYR A 132 6.99 9.70 6.12
C TYR A 132 7.68 9.47 4.78
N PRO A 133 8.03 10.53 4.03
CA PRO A 133 8.93 10.36 2.88
C PRO A 133 10.31 9.92 3.37
N TYR A 134 11.04 9.23 2.51
CA TYR A 134 12.46 8.96 2.75
C TYR A 134 13.24 10.27 2.63
N SER A 135 13.95 10.62 3.71
CA SER A 135 14.62 11.90 3.87
C SER A 135 15.89 11.75 4.69
N THR A 136 16.87 12.59 4.43
CA THR A 136 18.06 12.70 5.28
C THR A 136 17.89 13.69 6.44
N SER A 137 16.70 14.28 6.57
CA SER A 137 16.30 15.19 7.65
C SER A 137 15.41 14.47 8.66
N LEU A 138 15.86 14.38 9.92
CA LEU A 138 15.05 13.84 11.02
C LEU A 138 13.84 14.71 11.37
N ALA A 139 13.80 15.95 10.89
CA ALA A 139 12.60 16.79 11.01
C ALA A 139 11.50 16.36 10.03
N THR A 140 11.88 15.82 8.86
CA THR A 140 10.94 15.31 7.85
C THR A 140 10.56 13.85 8.15
N ASN A 141 11.56 13.01 8.39
CA ASN A 141 11.37 11.60 8.76
C ASN A 141 11.98 11.34 10.14
N PRO A 142 11.17 11.36 11.21
CA PRO A 142 11.66 11.20 12.58
C PRO A 142 11.84 9.73 12.99
N LEU A 143 11.67 8.77 12.07
CA LEU A 143 11.79 7.35 12.40
C LEU A 143 13.21 7.01 12.81
N THR A 144 13.32 6.25 13.90
CA THR A 144 14.57 5.71 14.43
C THR A 144 14.33 4.26 14.80
N TYR A 145 15.40 3.52 15.12
CA TYR A 145 15.27 2.15 15.62
C TYR A 145 14.32 2.03 16.83
N GLY A 146 14.21 3.09 17.66
CA GLY A 146 13.26 3.13 18.77
C GLY A 146 11.78 3.04 18.36
N ALA A 147 11.44 3.39 17.11
CA ALA A 147 10.08 3.24 16.59
C ALA A 147 9.63 1.77 16.47
N LEU A 148 10.58 0.83 16.40
CA LEU A 148 10.29 -0.61 16.35
C LEU A 148 9.82 -1.20 17.69
N ALA A 149 9.94 -0.44 18.79
CA ALA A 149 9.41 -0.85 20.09
C ALA A 149 7.86 -0.87 20.13
N LEU A 150 7.21 -0.23 19.17
CA LEU A 150 5.76 -0.24 19.01
C LEU A 150 5.33 -1.34 18.02
N PRO A 151 4.16 -1.98 18.23
CA PRO A 151 3.62 -2.89 17.24
C PRO A 151 3.44 -2.21 15.89
N GLY A 152 3.92 -2.83 14.81
CA GLY A 152 3.76 -2.35 13.45
C GLY A 152 3.53 -3.49 12.45
N SER A 153 2.96 -3.15 11.29
CA SER A 153 2.99 -4.03 10.12
C SER A 153 4.42 -4.14 9.57
N ASN A 154 4.67 -5.13 8.71
CA ASN A 154 5.97 -5.28 8.05
C ASN A 154 6.36 -3.99 7.32
N ASN A 155 5.40 -3.31 6.66
CA ASN A 155 5.65 -2.06 5.94
C ASN A 155 6.10 -0.95 6.91
N GLN A 156 5.45 -0.83 8.07
CA GLN A 156 5.80 0.18 9.08
C GLN A 156 7.17 -0.08 9.72
N ILE A 157 7.57 -1.35 9.81
CA ILE A 157 8.91 -1.75 10.25
C ILE A 157 9.93 -1.45 9.15
N GLY A 158 9.60 -1.76 7.89
CA GLY A 158 10.40 -1.49 6.69
C GLY A 158 10.80 -0.03 6.53
N GLU A 159 9.91 0.91 6.88
CA GLU A 159 10.21 2.36 6.87
C GLU A 159 11.38 2.80 7.76
N VAL A 160 11.80 1.94 8.70
CA VAL A 160 12.89 2.21 9.65
C VAL A 160 14.23 1.63 9.17
N HIS A 161 14.21 0.62 8.30
CA HIS A 161 15.38 -0.08 7.77
C HIS A 161 16.02 0.67 6.60
#